data_AF-A0A7Y5N1N3-F1
#
_entry.id   AF-A0A7Y5N1N3-F1
#
_cell.length_a   1.000
_cell.length_b   1.000
_cell.length_c   1.000
_cell.angle_alpha   90.00
_cell.angle_beta   90.00
_cell.angle_gamma   90.00
#
_symmetry.space_group_name_H-M   'P 1'
#
loop_
_entity.id
_entity.type
_entity.pdbx_description
1 polymer ?
#
loop_
_entity_poly.entity_id
_entity_poly.type
_entity_poly.pdbx_seq_one_letter_code
_entity_poly.pdbx_strand_id
1 'polypeptide(L)'
;MRSTLLLALLAACVCAPAFAGDAASRPKAPKQPNLDKQREEAQRKARQAQAEKEREERQAERESAKEERDQRANGDSKEQAIKPGDTVTDEVKTAWIDLEMTKLALENKTARSNFTKIVLKAWKDSETEDARYAKEFTAAKEDSALLEIARKKHLENLKKIWDDADSELTKKKVLDDLQLKTFQEDSKALREQTATDKYEANEKAKSGKKQPKKPEGEGKPNAQD
;
A
#
# COMPACT_ATOMS: atom_id res chain seq x y z
N MET A 1 5.05 -29.98 -27.32
CA MET A 1 4.84 -30.98 -26.24
C MET A 1 5.65 -32.22 -26.56
N ARG A 2 6.24 -32.87 -25.54
CA ARG A 2 7.14 -34.04 -25.56
C ARG A 2 8.64 -33.70 -25.55
N SER A 3 9.24 -33.87 -24.38
CA SER A 3 10.53 -34.53 -24.21
C SER A 3 10.57 -35.18 -22.83
N THR A 4 10.39 -36.50 -22.87
CA THR A 4 10.74 -37.49 -21.86
C THR A 4 12.20 -37.36 -21.43
N LEU A 5 12.47 -37.47 -20.12
CA LEU A 5 13.71 -38.06 -19.63
C LEU A 5 13.48 -38.68 -18.25
N LEU A 6 13.28 -39.99 -18.29
CA LEU A 6 13.42 -40.93 -17.19
C LEU A 6 14.84 -40.83 -16.62
N LEU A 7 14.95 -40.77 -15.29
CA LEU A 7 16.19 -41.08 -14.58
C LEU A 7 15.96 -42.33 -13.73
N ALA A 8 16.49 -43.45 -14.21
CA ALA A 8 16.66 -44.68 -13.47
C ALA A 8 18.16 -44.91 -13.28
N LEU A 9 18.59 -45.15 -12.04
CA LEU A 9 19.90 -45.70 -11.67
C LEU A 9 19.67 -46.61 -10.46
N LEU A 10 19.61 -47.94 -10.65
CA LEU A 10 20.74 -48.89 -10.61
C LEU A 10 21.47 -48.94 -9.26
N ALA A 11 21.19 -49.98 -8.50
CA ALA A 11 22.19 -50.66 -7.69
C ALA A 11 21.95 -52.16 -7.79
N ALA A 12 22.85 -52.82 -8.52
CA ALA A 12 22.92 -54.26 -8.68
C ALA A 12 23.51 -54.92 -7.44
N CYS A 13 23.05 -56.12 -7.12
CA CYS A 13 23.88 -57.18 -6.54
C CYS A 13 23.47 -58.51 -7.14
N VAL A 14 24.43 -59.13 -7.82
CA VAL A 14 24.38 -60.45 -8.46
C VAL A 14 24.94 -61.46 -7.45
N CYS A 15 24.26 -62.59 -7.24
CA CYS A 15 24.85 -63.95 -7.36
C CYS A 15 23.84 -65.05 -7.01
N ALA A 16 24.04 -66.19 -7.69
CA ALA A 16 23.12 -67.29 -7.97
C ALA A 16 23.11 -68.40 -6.87
N PRO A 17 22.36 -69.51 -7.04
CA PRO A 17 21.83 -70.37 -5.96
C PRO A 17 22.68 -71.61 -5.65
N ALA A 18 22.44 -72.26 -4.51
CA ALA A 18 22.88 -73.62 -4.21
C ALA A 18 21.91 -74.36 -3.27
N PHE A 19 21.96 -75.68 -3.39
CA PHE A 19 20.99 -76.72 -3.04
C PHE A 19 20.76 -77.02 -1.55
N ALA A 20 19.53 -77.49 -1.26
CA ALA A 20 19.10 -78.56 -0.36
C ALA A 20 19.66 -78.70 1.08
N GLY A 21 18.75 -78.51 2.05
CA GLY A 21 18.35 -79.55 3.02
C GLY A 21 19.23 -79.82 4.24
N ASP A 22 18.82 -79.35 5.42
CA ASP A 22 18.56 -80.21 6.58
C ASP A 22 17.70 -79.45 7.61
N ALA A 23 16.73 -80.14 8.20
CA ALA A 23 15.66 -79.58 9.01
C ALA A 23 15.83 -80.02 10.47
N ALA A 24 16.54 -79.24 11.29
CA ALA A 24 16.40 -79.27 12.75
C ALA A 24 17.20 -78.16 13.44
N SER A 25 16.71 -76.92 13.44
CA SER A 25 16.98 -75.93 14.50
C SER A 25 16.09 -74.71 14.31
N ARG A 26 14.96 -74.67 15.02
CA ARG A 26 14.16 -73.43 15.15
C ARG A 26 14.90 -72.48 16.09
N PRO A 27 15.35 -71.29 15.65
CA PRO A 27 15.73 -70.24 16.58
C PRO A 27 14.47 -69.69 17.24
N LYS A 28 14.58 -69.37 18.54
CA LYS A 28 13.55 -68.70 19.35
C LYS A 28 13.16 -67.39 18.64
N ALA A 29 11.87 -67.20 18.36
CA ALA A 29 11.38 -65.98 17.71
C ALA A 29 11.81 -64.73 18.52
N PRO A 30 12.31 -63.66 17.86
CA PRO A 30 12.62 -62.43 18.54
C PRO A 30 11.32 -61.84 19.10
N LYS A 31 11.36 -61.36 20.35
CA LYS A 31 10.24 -60.65 20.97
C LYS A 31 9.80 -59.52 20.03
N GLN A 32 8.56 -59.57 19.57
CA GLN A 32 7.99 -58.48 18.78
C GLN A 32 8.13 -57.17 19.56
N PRO A 33 8.64 -56.09 18.94
CA PRO A 33 8.60 -54.78 19.58
C PRO A 33 7.15 -54.42 19.88
N ASN A 34 6.91 -53.86 21.06
CA ASN A 34 5.57 -53.54 21.55
C ASN A 34 4.98 -52.40 20.69
N LEU A 35 4.29 -52.78 19.61
CA LEU A 35 3.71 -51.90 18.59
C LEU A 35 2.78 -50.84 19.20
N ASP A 36 2.17 -51.16 20.34
CA ASP A 36 1.28 -50.24 21.05
C ASP A 36 2.05 -49.06 21.64
N LYS A 37 3.26 -49.27 22.16
CA LYS A 37 4.12 -48.18 22.66
C LYS A 37 4.57 -47.24 21.54
N GLN A 38 4.91 -47.77 20.36
CA GLN A 38 5.29 -46.93 19.22
C GLN A 38 4.11 -46.13 18.64
N ARG A 39 2.90 -46.72 18.63
CA ARG A 39 1.67 -46.02 18.22
C ARG A 39 1.29 -44.92 19.20
N GLU A 40 1.43 -45.17 20.51
CA GLU A 40 1.16 -44.17 21.54
C GLU A 40 2.15 -43.00 21.47
N GLU A 41 3.44 -43.27 21.25
CA GLU A 41 4.46 -42.24 21.10
C GLU A 41 4.28 -41.41 19.82
N ALA A 42 3.89 -42.04 18.71
CA ALA A 42 3.54 -41.34 17.47
C ALA A 42 2.31 -40.45 17.62
N GLN A 43 1.26 -40.91 18.32
CA GLN A 43 0.09 -40.08 18.61
C GLN A 43 0.41 -38.90 19.54
N ARG A 44 1.29 -39.08 20.53
CA ARG A 44 1.74 -37.98 21.40
C ARG A 44 2.51 -36.91 20.62
N LYS A 45 3.42 -37.31 19.72
CA LYS A 45 4.14 -36.37 18.84
C LYS A 45 3.21 -35.64 17.87
N ALA A 46 2.22 -36.32 17.30
CA ALA A 46 1.24 -35.68 16.41
C ALA A 46 0.38 -34.63 17.15
N ARG A 47 -0.01 -34.90 18.40
CA ARG A 47 -0.75 -33.94 19.24
C ARG A 47 0.10 -32.74 19.64
N GLN A 48 1.39 -32.95 19.95
CA GLN A 48 2.32 -31.86 20.24
C GLN A 48 2.53 -30.96 19.02
N ALA A 49 2.73 -31.54 17.83
CA ALA A 49 2.89 -30.78 16.60
C ALA A 49 1.62 -29.98 16.21
N GLN A 50 0.42 -30.53 16.45
CA GLN A 50 -0.83 -29.79 16.25
C GLN A 50 -0.98 -28.64 17.26
N ALA A 51 -0.63 -28.86 18.52
CA ALA A 51 -0.69 -27.82 19.55
C ALA A 51 0.36 -26.70 19.31
N GLU A 52 1.52 -27.03 18.75
CA GLU A 52 2.54 -26.03 18.35
C GLU A 52 2.06 -25.21 17.16
N LYS A 53 1.52 -25.84 16.11
CA LYS A 53 0.91 -25.11 14.98
C LYS A 53 -0.22 -24.18 15.41
N GLU A 54 -1.11 -24.65 16.30
CA GLU A 54 -2.21 -23.81 16.79
C GLU A 54 -1.70 -22.63 17.64
N ARG A 55 -0.57 -22.79 18.34
CA ARG A 55 0.08 -21.69 19.06
C ARG A 55 0.73 -20.68 18.11
N GLU A 56 1.42 -21.14 17.07
CA GLU A 56 2.02 -20.28 16.05
C GLU A 56 0.95 -19.49 15.29
N GLU A 57 -0.15 -20.14 14.88
CA GLU A 57 -1.27 -19.45 14.21
C GLU A 57 -1.92 -18.41 15.12
N ARG A 58 -2.17 -18.74 16.40
CA ARG A 58 -2.70 -17.76 17.37
C ARG A 58 -1.73 -16.62 17.67
N GLN A 59 -0.42 -16.86 17.55
CA GLN A 59 0.59 -15.83 17.76
C GLN A 59 0.68 -14.91 16.54
N ALA A 60 0.61 -15.46 15.32
CA ALA A 60 0.51 -14.70 14.09
C ALA A 60 -0.78 -13.86 14.01
N GLU A 61 -1.93 -14.39 14.46
CA GLU A 61 -3.18 -13.62 14.56
C GLU A 61 -3.09 -12.49 15.59
N ARG A 62 -2.35 -12.69 16.69
CA ARG A 62 -2.14 -11.64 17.70
C ARG A 62 -1.19 -10.57 17.21
N GLU A 63 -0.15 -10.94 16.48
CA GLU A 63 0.79 -10.01 15.87
C GLU A 63 0.11 -9.22 14.74
N SER A 64 -0.69 -9.85 13.89
CA SER A 64 -1.45 -9.15 12.85
C SER A 64 -2.54 -8.24 13.44
N ALA A 65 -3.26 -8.67 14.48
CA ALA A 65 -4.22 -7.81 15.17
C ALA A 65 -3.54 -6.65 15.92
N LYS A 66 -2.31 -6.86 16.42
CA LYS A 66 -1.50 -5.80 17.03
C LYS A 66 -0.97 -4.83 15.98
N GLU A 67 -0.51 -5.31 14.83
CA GLU A 67 -0.12 -4.47 13.70
C GLU A 67 -1.31 -3.68 13.15
N GLU A 68 -2.48 -4.28 13.04
CA GLU A 68 -3.71 -3.59 12.62
C GLU A 68 -4.14 -2.54 13.66
N ARG A 69 -4.01 -2.86 14.96
CA ARG A 69 -4.28 -1.91 16.05
C ARG A 69 -3.26 -0.79 16.11
N ASP A 70 -1.99 -1.06 15.89
CA ASP A 70 -0.91 -0.07 15.86
C ASP A 70 -0.98 0.77 14.58
N GLN A 71 -1.45 0.23 13.45
CA GLN A 71 -1.79 1.01 12.26
C GLN A 71 -3.02 1.89 12.48
N ARG A 72 -4.04 1.43 13.20
CA ARG A 72 -5.20 2.25 13.58
C ARG A 72 -4.85 3.32 14.63
N ALA A 73 -3.94 3.01 15.57
CA ALA A 73 -3.50 3.93 16.61
C ALA A 73 -2.44 4.94 16.12
N ASN A 74 -1.57 4.57 15.18
CA ASN A 74 -0.66 5.49 14.48
C ASN A 74 -1.35 6.22 13.30
N GLY A 75 -2.50 5.70 12.85
CA GLY A 75 -3.43 6.39 11.95
C GLY A 75 -4.20 7.52 12.63
N ASP A 76 -4.19 7.56 13.96
CA ASP A 76 -4.60 8.70 14.79
C ASP A 76 -3.43 9.71 14.95
N SER A 77 -2.65 9.90 13.86
CA SER A 77 -2.05 11.20 13.65
C SER A 77 -3.20 12.18 13.77
N LYS A 78 -3.16 13.10 14.74
CA LYS A 78 -3.97 14.32 14.71
C LYS A 78 -3.90 14.79 13.26
N GLU A 79 -4.95 14.56 12.45
CA GLU A 79 -4.99 15.04 11.08
C GLU A 79 -4.79 16.54 11.23
N GLN A 80 -3.58 17.02 10.98
CA GLN A 80 -3.33 18.44 10.92
C GLN A 80 -4.27 18.89 9.81
N ALA A 81 -5.30 19.63 10.20
CA ALA A 81 -6.27 20.13 9.26
C ALA A 81 -5.49 20.92 8.22
N ILE A 82 -5.45 20.38 7.00
CA ILE A 82 -4.78 21.01 5.85
C ILE A 82 -5.35 22.41 5.72
N LYS A 83 -4.50 23.43 5.75
CA LYS A 83 -4.90 24.82 5.55
C LYS A 83 -4.63 25.22 4.09
N PRO A 84 -5.37 26.21 3.57
CA PRO A 84 -5.06 26.80 2.26
C PRO A 84 -3.59 27.24 2.16
N GLY A 85 -2.91 26.82 1.10
CA GLY A 85 -1.50 27.15 0.85
C GLY A 85 -0.48 26.40 1.70
N ASP A 86 -0.88 25.35 2.43
CA ASP A 86 0.08 24.48 3.12
C ASP A 86 1.05 23.83 2.12
N THR A 87 2.31 23.70 2.53
CA THR A 87 3.38 23.11 1.71
C THR A 87 3.87 21.82 2.34
N VAL A 88 4.45 20.96 1.50
CA VAL A 88 5.07 19.71 1.93
C VAL A 88 6.57 19.97 2.17
N THR A 89 7.18 19.30 3.16
CA THR A 89 8.62 19.49 3.41
C THR A 89 9.46 18.93 2.26
N ASP A 90 10.67 19.46 2.08
CA ASP A 90 11.55 19.03 1.00
C ASP A 90 11.94 17.55 1.14
N GLU A 91 12.03 17.01 2.36
CA GLU A 91 12.31 15.59 2.62
C GLU A 91 11.19 14.67 2.10
N VAL A 92 9.93 15.07 2.27
CA VAL A 92 8.79 14.28 1.77
C VAL A 92 8.74 14.35 0.24
N LYS A 93 9.02 15.52 -0.35
CA LYS A 93 9.10 15.67 -1.82
C LYS A 93 10.20 14.79 -2.40
N THR A 94 11.41 14.84 -1.84
CA THR A 94 12.53 14.04 -2.34
C THR A 94 12.28 12.55 -2.17
N ALA A 95 11.73 12.12 -1.03
CA ALA A 95 11.36 10.72 -0.82
C ALA A 95 10.32 10.22 -1.83
N TRP A 96 9.30 11.03 -2.13
CA TRP A 96 8.31 10.70 -3.16
C TRP A 96 8.95 10.61 -4.55
N ILE A 97 9.81 11.56 -4.90
CA ILE A 97 10.54 11.56 -6.18
C ILE A 97 11.45 10.33 -6.30
N ASP A 98 12.14 9.94 -5.23
CA ASP A 98 13.01 8.75 -5.22
C ASP A 98 12.21 7.45 -5.42
N LEU A 99 11.04 7.35 -4.81
CA LEU A 99 10.10 6.25 -5.02
C LEU A 99 9.63 6.21 -6.48
N GLU A 100 9.27 7.36 -7.04
CA GLU A 100 8.78 7.46 -8.42
C GLU A 100 9.86 7.10 -9.44
N MET A 101 11.10 7.58 -9.26
CA MET A 101 12.23 7.17 -10.08
C MET A 101 12.48 5.66 -10.02
N THR A 102 12.20 5.02 -8.89
CA THR A 102 12.33 3.57 -8.71
C THR A 102 11.24 2.82 -9.47
N LYS A 103 9.98 3.27 -9.41
CA LYS A 103 8.88 2.67 -10.19
C LYS A 103 9.11 2.77 -11.70
N LEU A 104 9.62 3.91 -12.15
CA LEU A 104 9.94 4.16 -13.56
C LEU A 104 11.20 3.42 -14.03
N ALA A 105 11.87 2.68 -13.15
CA ALA A 105 13.12 1.97 -13.43
C ALA A 105 14.22 2.88 -14.00
N LEU A 106 14.33 4.11 -13.50
CA LEU A 106 15.38 5.04 -13.92
C LEU A 106 16.72 4.67 -13.29
N GLU A 107 17.56 3.95 -14.04
CA GLU A 107 18.88 3.50 -13.58
C GLU A 107 19.98 4.54 -13.86
N ASN A 108 19.83 5.33 -14.93
CA ASN A 108 20.85 6.28 -15.35
C ASN A 108 20.97 7.45 -14.36
N LYS A 109 22.16 7.65 -13.77
CA LYS A 109 22.42 8.72 -12.79
C LYS A 109 22.08 10.13 -13.29
N THR A 110 22.35 10.43 -14.56
CA THR A 110 22.04 11.73 -15.17
C THR A 110 20.54 11.89 -15.37
N ALA A 111 19.85 10.85 -15.85
CA ALA A 111 18.39 10.85 -15.99
C ALA A 111 17.72 11.05 -14.63
N ARG A 112 18.15 10.31 -13.59
CA ARG A 112 17.68 10.48 -12.21
C ARG A 112 17.88 11.91 -11.72
N SER A 113 19.08 12.47 -11.87
CA SER A 113 19.34 13.85 -11.44
C SER A 113 18.48 14.88 -12.17
N ASN A 114 18.27 14.72 -13.48
CA ASN A 114 17.42 15.61 -14.26
C ASN A 114 15.96 15.46 -13.87
N PHE A 115 15.47 14.24 -13.69
CA PHE A 115 14.13 13.94 -13.20
C PHE A 115 13.87 14.64 -11.87
N THR A 116 14.75 14.43 -10.88
CA THR A 116 14.62 15.07 -9.56
C THR A 116 14.55 16.58 -9.66
N LYS A 117 15.43 17.22 -10.45
CA LYS A 117 15.45 18.68 -10.60
C LYS A 117 14.16 19.21 -11.23
N ILE A 118 13.68 18.56 -12.30
CA ILE A 118 12.51 19.02 -13.04
C ILE A 118 11.24 18.83 -12.19
N VAL A 119 11.06 17.65 -11.62
CA VAL A 119 9.86 17.33 -10.82
C VAL A 119 9.83 18.15 -9.54
N LEU A 120 10.96 18.31 -8.84
CA LEU A 120 11.02 19.14 -7.63
C LEU A 120 10.70 20.61 -7.94
N LYS A 121 11.17 21.13 -9.08
CA LYS A 121 10.83 22.48 -9.53
C LYS A 121 9.33 22.61 -9.80
N ALA A 122 8.75 21.69 -10.57
CA ALA A 122 7.31 21.70 -10.88
C ALA A 122 6.44 21.64 -9.61
N TRP A 123 6.85 20.84 -8.63
CA TRP A 123 6.16 20.76 -7.34
C TRP A 123 6.24 22.09 -6.59
N LYS A 124 7.43 22.69 -6.45
CA LYS A 124 7.60 23.99 -5.75
C LYS A 124 6.88 25.14 -6.46
N ASP A 125 6.84 25.12 -7.80
CA ASP A 125 6.07 26.08 -8.58
C ASP A 125 4.56 25.89 -8.34
N SER A 126 4.09 24.65 -8.24
CA SER A 126 2.69 24.33 -7.90
C SER A 126 2.31 24.82 -6.50
N GLU A 127 3.20 24.69 -5.51
CA GLU A 127 3.00 25.25 -4.16
C GLU A 127 3.01 26.77 -4.15
N THR A 128 3.82 27.41 -5.00
CA THR A 128 3.84 28.87 -5.14
C THR A 128 2.53 29.38 -5.74
N GLU A 129 2.03 28.66 -6.75
CA GLU A 129 0.72 28.94 -7.34
C GLU A 129 -0.43 28.67 -6.36
N ASP A 130 -0.37 27.61 -5.55
CA ASP A 130 -1.32 27.38 -4.46
C ASP A 130 -1.29 28.52 -3.42
N ALA A 131 -0.12 29.00 -3.02
CA ALA A 131 -0.03 30.13 -2.09
C ALA A 131 -0.65 31.43 -2.66
N ARG A 132 -0.63 31.62 -3.99
CA ARG A 132 -1.36 32.69 -4.66
C ARG A 132 -2.87 32.43 -4.60
N TYR A 133 -3.29 31.22 -4.99
CA TYR A 133 -4.70 30.84 -5.01
C TYR A 133 -5.33 30.86 -3.62
N ALA A 134 -4.66 30.40 -2.57
CA ALA A 134 -5.10 30.43 -1.19
C ALA A 134 -5.53 31.84 -0.72
N LYS A 135 -4.81 32.87 -1.17
CA LYS A 135 -5.17 34.28 -0.88
C LYS A 135 -6.45 34.69 -1.59
N GLU A 136 -6.58 34.33 -2.87
CA GLU A 136 -7.79 34.60 -3.66
C GLU A 136 -9.00 33.81 -3.13
N PHE A 137 -8.80 32.55 -2.77
CA PHE A 137 -9.78 31.70 -2.11
C PHE A 137 -10.29 32.33 -0.82
N THR A 138 -9.39 32.80 0.04
CA THR A 138 -9.77 33.42 1.32
C THR A 138 -10.51 34.75 1.12
N ALA A 139 -10.09 35.55 0.14
CA ALA A 139 -10.70 36.85 -0.17
C ALA A 139 -12.08 36.71 -0.85
N ALA A 140 -12.23 35.71 -1.72
CA ALA A 140 -13.43 35.49 -2.53
C ALA A 140 -14.35 34.38 -1.98
N LYS A 141 -14.10 33.86 -0.77
CA LYS A 141 -14.82 32.69 -0.22
C LYS A 141 -16.36 32.84 -0.18
N GLU A 142 -16.86 34.08 -0.12
CA GLU A 142 -18.29 34.40 -0.06
C GLU A 142 -18.86 34.84 -1.42
N ASP A 143 -18.01 35.03 -2.44
CA ASP A 143 -18.39 35.36 -3.81
C ASP A 143 -18.08 34.18 -4.74
N SER A 144 -19.11 33.39 -5.03
CA SER A 144 -18.97 32.18 -5.85
C SER A 144 -18.47 32.47 -7.27
N ALA A 145 -18.79 33.64 -7.84
CA ALA A 145 -18.39 33.97 -9.21
C ALA A 145 -16.90 34.32 -9.26
N LEU A 146 -16.42 35.15 -8.33
CA LEU A 146 -14.99 35.47 -8.22
C LEU A 146 -14.16 34.23 -7.86
N LEU A 147 -14.69 33.35 -7.00
CA LEU A 147 -14.03 32.11 -6.62
C LEU A 147 -13.86 31.15 -7.81
N GLU A 148 -14.89 31.02 -8.66
CA GLU A 148 -14.81 30.16 -9.86
C GLU A 148 -13.78 30.69 -10.87
N ILE A 149 -13.70 32.01 -11.06
CA ILE A 149 -12.69 32.64 -11.93
C ILE A 149 -11.28 32.39 -11.38
N ALA A 150 -11.06 32.61 -10.08
CA ALA A 150 -9.78 32.35 -9.43
C ALA A 150 -9.37 30.88 -9.55
N ARG A 151 -10.32 29.95 -9.36
CA ARG A 151 -10.11 28.51 -9.50
C ARG A 151 -9.76 28.11 -10.93
N LYS A 152 -10.44 28.63 -11.94
CA LYS A 152 -10.12 28.36 -13.35
C LYS A 152 -8.68 28.77 -13.68
N LYS A 153 -8.31 30.00 -13.29
CA LYS A 153 -6.95 30.51 -13.48
C LYS A 153 -5.91 29.66 -12.74
N HIS A 154 -6.23 29.21 -11.53
CA HIS A 154 -5.37 28.32 -10.75
C HIS A 154 -5.10 27.00 -11.49
N LEU A 155 -6.15 26.31 -11.95
CA LEU A 155 -6.03 25.06 -12.67
C LEU A 155 -5.29 25.20 -14.00
N GLU A 156 -5.49 26.30 -14.73
CA GLU A 156 -4.73 26.61 -15.95
C GLU A 156 -3.23 26.79 -15.67
N ASN A 157 -2.88 27.49 -14.57
CA ASN A 157 -1.49 27.66 -14.16
C ASN A 157 -0.84 26.34 -13.73
N LEU A 158 -1.54 25.51 -12.95
CA LEU A 158 -1.05 24.18 -12.57
C LEU A 158 -0.80 23.32 -13.80
N LYS A 159 -1.76 23.28 -14.73
CA LYS A 159 -1.60 22.55 -15.99
C LYS A 159 -0.34 23.02 -16.73
N LYS A 160 -0.13 24.33 -16.84
CA LYS A 160 1.06 24.88 -17.50
C LYS A 160 2.36 24.46 -16.82
N ILE A 161 2.42 24.50 -15.50
CA ILE A 161 3.62 24.10 -14.72
C ILE A 161 4.01 22.65 -15.04
N TRP A 162 3.03 21.76 -15.05
CA TRP A 162 3.26 20.33 -15.30
C TRP A 162 3.46 20.00 -16.79
N ASP A 163 2.80 20.71 -17.70
CA ASP A 163 3.05 20.59 -19.15
C ASP A 163 4.48 21.03 -19.50
N ASP A 164 4.97 22.12 -18.87
CA ASP A 164 6.35 22.60 -19.04
C ASP A 164 7.35 21.56 -18.49
N ALA A 165 7.04 20.94 -17.35
CA ALA A 165 7.84 19.86 -16.76
C ALA A 165 7.90 18.63 -17.67
N ASP A 166 6.76 18.18 -18.20
CA ASP A 166 6.69 17.06 -19.15
C ASP A 166 7.46 17.38 -20.43
N SER A 167 7.32 18.60 -20.95
CA SER A 167 8.09 19.08 -22.10
C SER A 167 9.59 19.01 -21.84
N GLU A 168 10.06 19.42 -20.66
CA GLU A 168 11.47 19.31 -20.28
C GLU A 168 11.94 17.87 -20.14
N LEU A 169 11.13 16.99 -19.53
CA LEU A 169 11.45 15.56 -19.38
C LEU A 169 11.64 14.89 -20.75
N THR A 170 10.74 15.18 -21.71
CA THR A 170 10.82 14.69 -23.08
C THR A 170 12.00 15.29 -23.84
N LYS A 171 12.19 16.62 -23.78
CA LYS A 171 13.31 17.30 -24.47
C LYS A 171 14.68 16.79 -24.02
N LYS A 172 14.84 16.54 -22.72
CA LYS A 172 16.09 16.02 -22.14
C LYS A 172 16.19 14.49 -22.23
N LYS A 173 15.21 13.81 -22.84
CA LYS A 173 15.14 12.35 -22.97
C LYS A 173 15.32 11.64 -21.63
N VAL A 174 14.70 12.20 -20.59
CA VAL A 174 14.75 11.67 -19.22
C VAL A 174 13.84 10.47 -19.08
N LEU A 175 12.64 10.56 -19.66
CA LEU A 175 11.64 9.51 -19.73
C LEU A 175 11.38 9.15 -21.19
N ASP A 176 11.11 7.88 -21.47
CA ASP A 176 10.45 7.47 -22.70
C ASP A 176 8.93 7.70 -22.63
N ASP A 177 8.22 7.47 -23.75
CA ASP A 177 6.78 7.73 -23.84
C ASP A 177 5.95 6.86 -22.88
N LEU A 178 6.40 5.64 -22.57
CA LEU A 178 5.69 4.76 -21.64
C LEU A 178 5.89 5.25 -20.21
N GLN A 179 7.13 5.52 -19.83
CA GLN A 179 7.49 6.09 -18.53
C GLN A 179 6.83 7.44 -18.30
N LEU A 180 6.75 8.31 -19.32
CA LEU A 180 6.08 9.60 -19.20
C LEU A 180 4.59 9.44 -18.91
N LYS A 181 3.90 8.50 -19.58
CA LYS A 181 2.49 8.22 -19.30
C LYS A 181 2.29 7.68 -17.89
N THR A 182 3.10 6.72 -17.47
CA THR A 182 3.05 6.19 -16.09
C THR A 182 3.27 7.30 -15.07
N PHE A 183 4.27 8.16 -15.30
CA PHE A 183 4.54 9.31 -14.43
C PHE A 183 3.35 10.28 -14.37
N GLN A 184 2.72 10.60 -15.52
CA GLN A 184 1.56 11.48 -15.58
C GLN A 184 0.37 10.93 -14.79
N GLU A 185 0.16 9.61 -14.85
CA GLU A 185 -0.90 8.93 -14.08
C GLU A 185 -0.59 8.95 -12.57
N ASP A 186 0.63 8.57 -12.17
CA ASP A 186 1.04 8.51 -10.77
C ASP A 186 1.10 9.90 -10.11
N SER A 187 1.43 10.93 -10.88
CA SER A 187 1.48 12.33 -10.40
C SER A 187 0.15 13.08 -10.57
N LYS A 188 -0.92 12.45 -11.07
CA LYS A 188 -2.20 13.12 -11.35
C LYS A 188 -2.76 13.92 -10.17
N ALA A 189 -2.71 13.36 -8.96
CA ALA A 189 -3.18 14.04 -7.77
C ALA A 189 -2.37 15.31 -7.44
N LEU A 190 -1.06 15.30 -7.72
CA LEU A 190 -0.18 16.48 -7.54
C LEU A 190 -0.43 17.54 -8.63
N ARG A 191 -0.88 17.13 -9.81
CA ARG A 191 -1.17 18.00 -10.96
C ARG A 191 -2.50 18.71 -10.83
N GLU A 192 -3.48 18.06 -10.23
CA GLU A 192 -4.88 18.50 -10.23
C GLU A 192 -5.36 19.04 -8.87
N GLN A 193 -4.64 18.78 -7.78
CA GLN A 193 -5.08 19.15 -6.44
C GLN A 193 -3.93 19.68 -5.57
N THR A 194 -4.13 20.88 -5.07
CA THR A 194 -3.26 21.55 -4.10
C THR A 194 -3.82 21.44 -2.68
N ALA A 195 -3.14 22.05 -1.70
CA ALA A 195 -3.63 22.06 -0.32
C ALA A 195 -4.95 22.85 -0.23
N THR A 196 -5.06 23.97 -0.94
CA THR A 196 -6.30 24.77 -0.99
C THR A 196 -7.46 24.00 -1.62
N ASP A 197 -7.24 23.27 -2.72
CA ASP A 197 -8.30 22.46 -3.35
C ASP A 197 -8.83 21.38 -2.41
N LYS A 198 -7.93 20.70 -1.69
CA LYS A 198 -8.28 19.68 -0.69
C LYS A 198 -9.05 20.29 0.48
N TYR A 199 -8.64 21.47 0.93
CA TYR A 199 -9.38 22.21 1.95
C TYR A 199 -10.79 22.57 1.50
N GLU A 200 -10.95 23.14 0.30
CA GLU A 200 -12.25 23.51 -0.26
C GLU A 200 -13.19 22.29 -0.35
N ALA A 201 -12.69 21.16 -0.85
CA ALA A 201 -13.46 19.92 -0.95
C ALA A 201 -13.92 19.43 0.44
N ASN A 202 -13.04 19.49 1.43
CA ASN A 202 -13.35 19.09 2.81
C ASN A 202 -14.37 20.02 3.48
N GLU A 203 -14.30 21.34 3.28
CA GLU A 203 -15.27 22.28 3.82
C GLU A 203 -16.66 22.11 3.20
N LYS A 204 -16.74 21.85 1.88
CA LYS A 204 -18.00 21.50 1.20
C LYS A 204 -18.60 20.19 1.75
N ALA A 205 -17.77 19.18 1.98
CA ALA A 205 -18.23 17.91 2.55
C ALA A 205 -18.75 18.05 4.00
N LYS A 206 -18.12 18.90 4.82
CA LYS A 206 -18.55 19.16 6.22
C LYS A 206 -19.84 19.97 6.29
N SER A 207 -19.98 20.99 5.44
CA SER A 207 -21.21 21.80 5.37
C SER A 207 -22.42 21.02 4.86
N GLY A 208 -22.22 20.05 3.96
CA GLY A 208 -23.28 19.14 3.49
C GLY A 208 -23.78 18.11 4.53
N LYS A 209 -23.04 17.85 5.61
CA LYS A 209 -23.43 16.89 6.68
C LYS A 209 -24.23 17.53 7.82
N LYS A 210 -24.43 18.85 7.85
CA LYS A 210 -25.33 19.48 8.83
C LYS A 210 -26.77 19.23 8.42
N GLN A 211 -27.35 18.10 8.86
CA GLN A 211 -28.79 17.95 8.88
C GLN A 211 -29.42 19.11 9.68
N PRO A 212 -30.51 19.72 9.20
CA PRO A 212 -31.25 20.67 10.02
C PRO A 212 -31.76 19.91 11.25
N LYS A 213 -31.37 20.37 12.45
CA LYS A 213 -32.06 19.94 13.68
C LYS A 213 -33.54 20.22 13.46
N LYS A 214 -34.37 19.16 13.46
CA LYS A 214 -35.82 19.31 13.60
C LYS A 214 -36.08 20.25 14.79
N PRO A 215 -36.93 21.28 14.66
CA PRO A 215 -37.39 22.00 15.83
C PRO A 215 -38.08 20.97 16.74
N GLU A 216 -37.61 20.85 17.98
CA GLU A 216 -38.31 20.07 18.99
C GLU A 216 -39.72 20.65 19.15
N GLY A 217 -40.70 19.75 19.04
CA GLY A 217 -42.09 20.09 18.88
C GLY A 217 -42.66 20.93 20.01
N GLU A 218 -43.51 21.87 19.60
CA GLU A 218 -44.67 22.33 20.35
C GLU A 218 -45.42 21.12 20.93
N GLY A 219 -45.71 21.15 22.23
CA GLY A 219 -46.48 20.07 22.85
C GLY A 219 -46.50 20.07 24.37
N LYS A 220 -46.99 21.14 25.00
CA LYS A 220 -47.62 21.05 26.32
C LYS A 220 -49.10 21.39 26.16
N PRO A 221 -50.04 20.41 26.20
CA PRO A 221 -51.41 20.73 26.51
C PRO A 221 -51.50 21.00 28.02
N ASN A 222 -52.03 22.17 28.33
CA ASN A 222 -52.40 22.60 29.66
C ASN A 222 -53.45 21.64 30.23
N ALA A 223 -53.21 21.03 31.38
CA ALA A 223 -54.26 20.39 32.16
C ALA A 223 -54.93 21.49 33.01
N GLN A 224 -56.24 21.67 32.80
CA GLN A 224 -57.10 22.54 33.59
C GLN A 224 -57.26 21.98 35.01
N ASP A 225 -57.17 22.87 36.00
CA ASP A 225 -57.88 22.75 37.28
C ASP A 225 -59.32 23.29 37.12
#